data_AF-A0A351TGG2-F1
#
_entry.id   AF-A0A351TGG2-F1
#
_cell.length_a   1.000
_cell.length_b   1.000
_cell.length_c   1.000
_cell.angle_alpha   90.00
_cell.angle_beta   90.00
_cell.angle_gamma   90.00
#
_symmetry.space_group_name_H-M   'P 1'
#
loop_
_entity.id
_entity.type
_entity.pdbx_description
1 polymer ?
#
loop_
_entity_poly.entity_id
_entity_poly.type
_entity_poly.pdbx_seq_one_letter_code
_entity_poly.pdbx_strand_id
1 'polypeptide(L)' 'MGGRILDYEAKRIKAEGLQEGRKEGRKEGKIEGQIETLIELVKDNILSVQEAASRASLPEARFREQMRKYGG' A
#
# COMPACT_ATOMS: atom_id res chain seq x y z
N MET A 1 32.45 29.64 6.96
CA MET A 1 32.45 28.15 6.97
C MET A 1 31.06 27.52 7.01
N GLY A 2 29.95 28.27 7.17
CA GLY A 2 28.60 27.69 7.32
C GLY A 2 27.88 27.19 6.05
N GLY A 3 28.18 27.72 4.85
CA GLY A 3 27.45 27.37 3.63
C GLY A 3 27.55 25.89 3.23
N ARG A 4 28.75 25.30 3.31
CA ARG A 4 28.98 23.89 2.91
C ARG A 4 28.28 22.89 3.84
N ILE A 5 28.07 23.25 5.11
CA ILE A 5 27.38 22.40 6.10
C ILE A 5 25.89 22.39 5.81
N LEU A 6 25.30 23.55 5.52
CA LEU A 6 23.88 23.70 5.18
C LEU A 6 23.53 22.95 3.87
N ASP A 7 24.37 23.04 2.84
CA ASP A 7 24.19 22.29 1.59
C ASP A 7 24.23 20.77 1.81
N TYR A 8 25.09 20.30 2.71
CA TYR A 8 25.20 18.88 3.04
C TYR A 8 23.96 18.39 3.78
N GLU A 9 23.48 19.13 4.78
CA GLU A 9 22.27 18.82 5.53
C GLU A 9 21.03 18.82 4.62
N ALA A 10 20.89 19.82 3.74
CA ALA A 10 19.78 19.89 2.80
C ALA A 10 19.76 18.68 1.83
N LYS A 11 20.92 18.26 1.32
CA LYS A 11 21.02 17.05 0.47
C LYS A 11 20.67 15.79 1.23
N ARG A 12 21.08 15.68 2.50
CA ARG A 12 20.75 14.54 3.36
C ARG A 12 19.25 14.43 3.61
N ILE A 13 18.63 15.53 4.06
CA ILE A 13 17.17 15.57 4.32
C ILE A 13 16.39 15.19 3.06
N LYS A 14 16.78 15.71 1.89
CA LYS A 14 16.14 15.34 0.62
C LYS A 14 16.32 13.86 0.29
N ALA A 15 17.52 13.30 0.49
CA ALA A 15 17.78 11.89 0.24
C ALA A 15 16.98 10.97 1.18
N GLU A 16 16.92 11.33 2.46
CA GLU A 16 16.14 10.61 3.49
C GLU A 16 14.65 10.64 3.14
N GLY A 17 14.09 11.81 2.81
CA GLY A 17 12.68 11.92 2.40
C GLY A 17 12.33 11.12 1.14
N LEU A 18 13.22 11.09 0.14
CA LEU A 18 13.03 10.25 -1.05
C LEU A 18 13.09 8.75 -0.72
N GLN A 19 13.96 8.35 0.20
CA GLN A 19 14.09 6.97 0.63
C GLN A 19 12.86 6.52 1.42
N GLU A 20 12.37 7.37 2.33
CA GLU A 20 11.17 7.13 3.13
C GLU A 20 9.94 7.03 2.24
N GLY A 21 9.71 8.02 1.37
CA GLY A 21 8.58 7.99 0.44
C GLY A 21 8.59 6.77 -0.50
N ARG A 22 9.78 6.33 -0.96
CA ARG A 22 9.89 5.07 -1.73
C ARG A 22 9.54 3.84 -0.90
N LYS A 23 9.90 3.82 0.38
CA LYS A 23 9.60 2.71 1.28
C LYS A 23 8.11 2.63 1.59
N GLU A 24 7.49 3.78 1.88
CA GLU A 24 6.06 3.89 2.12
C GLU A 24 5.25 3.52 0.88
N GLY A 25 5.55 4.11 -0.28
CA GLY A 25 4.84 3.80 -1.52
C GLY A 25 4.95 2.32 -1.93
N ARG A 26 6.09 1.67 -1.69
CA ARG A 26 6.21 0.21 -1.91
C ARG A 26 5.36 -0.60 -0.94
N LYS A 27 5.23 -0.15 0.31
CA LYS A 27 4.41 -0.83 1.31
C LYS A 27 2.93 -0.69 0.97
N GLU A 28 2.49 0.51 0.64
CA GLU A 28 1.11 0.81 0.22
C GLU A 28 0.75 0.04 -1.05
N GLY A 29 1.55 0.14 -2.11
CA GLY A 29 1.30 -0.56 -3.37
C GLY A 29 1.28 -2.08 -3.22
N LYS A 30 2.06 -2.66 -2.30
CA LYS A 30 2.00 -4.10 -2.00
C LYS A 30 0.68 -4.49 -1.34
N ILE A 31 0.17 -3.66 -0.42
CA ILE A 31 -1.10 -3.90 0.27
C ILE A 31 -2.25 -3.76 -0.73
N GLU A 32 -2.24 -2.70 -1.55
CA GLU A 32 -3.25 -2.48 -2.59
C GLU A 32 -3.28 -3.64 -3.58
N GLY A 33 -2.15 -4.01 -4.19
CA GLY A 33 -2.09 -5.13 -5.14
C GLY A 33 -2.48 -6.48 -4.53
N GLN A 34 -2.19 -6.70 -3.23
CA GLN A 34 -2.66 -7.89 -2.52
C GLN A 34 -4.20 -7.90 -2.41
N ILE A 35 -4.80 -6.76 -2.05
CA ILE A 35 -6.26 -6.64 -1.95
C ILE A 35 -6.90 -6.83 -3.32
N GLU A 36 -6.37 -6.21 -4.37
CA GLU A 36 -6.88 -6.36 -5.74
C GLU A 36 -6.87 -7.82 -6.20
N THR A 37 -5.74 -8.52 -6.01
CA THR A 37 -5.63 -9.95 -6.34
C THR A 37 -6.67 -10.78 -5.58
N LEU A 38 -6.87 -10.50 -4.28
CA LEU A 38 -7.87 -11.20 -3.49
C LEU A 38 -9.30 -10.92 -3.97
N ILE A 39 -9.58 -9.70 -4.45
CA ILE A 39 -10.88 -9.34 -5.02
C ILE A 39 -11.13 -10.11 -6.32
N GLU A 40 -10.14 -10.21 -7.20
CA GLU A 40 -10.22 -10.99 -8.45
C GLU A 40 -10.49 -12.47 -8.17
N LEU A 41 -9.75 -13.07 -7.23
CA LEU A 41 -9.97 -14.47 -6.83
C LEU A 41 -11.38 -14.73 -6.28
N VAL A 42 -11.99 -13.75 -5.61
CA VAL A 42 -13.38 -13.83 -5.16
C VAL A 42 -14.35 -13.72 -6.34
N LYS A 43 -14.09 -12.81 -7.30
CA LYS A 43 -14.89 -12.67 -8.52
C LYS A 43 -14.86 -13.96 -9.36
N ASP A 44 -13.72 -14.62 -9.40
CA ASP A 44 -13.52 -15.90 -10.08
C ASP A 44 -14.09 -17.11 -9.31
N ASN A 45 -14.74 -16.87 -8.16
CA ASN A 45 -15.27 -17.89 -7.24
C ASN A 45 -14.22 -18.90 -6.75
N ILE A 46 -12.94 -18.54 -6.78
CA ILE A 46 -11.82 -19.35 -6.27
C ILE A 46 -11.75 -19.27 -4.73
N LEU A 47 -12.03 -18.09 -4.17
CA LEU A 47 -12.08 -17.84 -2.73
C LEU A 47 -13.45 -17.32 -2.31
N SER A 48 -13.87 -17.66 -1.09
CA SER A 48 -14.98 -16.98 -0.46
C SER A 48 -14.59 -15.56 0.00
N VAL A 49 -15.57 -14.67 0.12
CA VAL A 49 -15.37 -13.30 0.63
C VAL A 49 -14.73 -13.32 2.02
N GLN A 50 -15.14 -14.26 2.88
CA GLN A 50 -14.62 -14.41 4.23
C GLN A 50 -13.14 -14.82 4.25
N GLU A 51 -12.75 -15.79 3.41
CA GLU A 51 -11.35 -16.23 3.30
C GLU A 51 -10.46 -15.12 2.75
N ALA A 52 -10.92 -14.40 1.72
CA ALA A 52 -10.20 -13.28 1.15
C ALA A 52 -10.02 -12.14 2.16
N ALA A 53 -11.06 -11.79 2.92
CA ALA A 53 -10.99 -10.79 3.98
C ALA A 53 -10.01 -11.20 5.09
N SER A 54 -10.04 -12.46 5.53
CA SER A 54 -9.11 -13.01 6.52
C SER A 54 -7.65 -12.92 6.03
N ARG A 55 -7.39 -13.29 4.77
CA ARG A 55 -6.05 -13.18 4.16
C ARG A 55 -5.59 -11.73 3.99
N ALA A 56 -6.51 -10.79 3.78
CA ALA A 56 -6.23 -9.36 3.77
C ALA A 56 -6.07 -8.78 5.19
N SER A 57 -6.29 -9.58 6.25
CA SER A 57 -6.35 -9.09 7.65
C SER A 57 -7.37 -7.96 7.83
N LEU A 58 -8.48 -8.04 7.08
CA LEU A 58 -9.58 -7.08 7.13
C LEU A 58 -10.86 -7.75 7.63
N PRO A 59 -11.73 -7.01 8.34
CA PRO A 59 -13.10 -7.43 8.54
C PRO A 59 -13.80 -7.61 7.18
N GLU A 60 -14.66 -8.62 7.06
CA GLU A 60 -15.37 -8.91 5.82
C GLU A 60 -16.17 -7.70 5.29
N ALA A 61 -16.79 -6.93 6.17
CA ALA A 61 -17.50 -5.70 5.81
C ALA A 61 -16.58 -4.68 5.12
N ARG A 62 -15.35 -4.51 5.62
CA ARG A 62 -14.34 -3.64 4.99
C ARG A 62 -13.85 -4.18 3.66
N PHE A 63 -13.66 -5.50 3.56
CA PHE A 63 -13.30 -6.13 2.30
C PHE A 63 -14.39 -5.93 1.23
N ARG A 64 -15.68 -6.06 1.60
CA ARG A 64 -16.82 -5.76 0.71
C ARG A 64 -16.90 -4.29 0.28
N GLU A 65 -16.49 -3.35 1.13
CA GLU A 65 -16.32 -1.94 0.73
C GLU A 65 -15.24 -1.79 -0.35
N GLN A 66 -14.09 -2.46 -0.20
CA GLN A 66 -13.02 -2.43 -1.19
C GLN A 66 -13.45 -3.05 -2.53
N MET A 67 -14.16 -4.18 -2.50
CA MET A 67 -14.73 -4.79 -3.72
C MET A 67 -15.65 -3.83 -4.48
N ARG A 68 -16.49 -3.07 -3.77
CA ARG A 68 -17.39 -2.08 -4.38
C ARG A 68 -16.63 -0.92 -5.02
N LYS A 69 -15.55 -0.45 -4.37
CA LYS A 69 -14.68 0.60 -4.91
C LYS A 69 -13.88 0.15 -6.12
N TYR A 70 -13.43 -1.10 -6.12
CA TYR A 70 -12.61 -1.66 -7.21
C TYR A 70 -13.39 -1.92 -8.51
N GLY A 71 -14.72 -2.10 -8.43
CA GLY A 71 -15.58 -2.30 -9.60
C GLY A 71 -16.35 -1.05 -10.04
N GLY A 72 -16.14 0.09 -9.39
CA GLY A 72 -16.81 1.37 -9.69
C GLY A 72 -15.97 2.29 -10.56
#